data_AF-A0A0D0CPN6-F1
#
_entry.id   AF-A0A0D0CPN6-F1
#
_cell.length_a   1.000
_cell.length_b   1.000
_cell.length_c   1.000
_cell.angle_alpha   90.00
_cell.angle_beta   90.00
_cell.angle_gamma   90.00
#
_symmetry.space_group_name_H-M   'P 1'
#
loop_
_entity.id
_entity.type
_entity.pdbx_description
1 polymer ?
#
loop_
_entity_poly.entity_id
_entity_poly.type
_entity_poly.pdbx_seq_one_letter_code
_entity_poly.pdbx_strand_id
1 'polypeptide(L)'
;LESGKLLMTAEDLPAFLWSGERPGDDYDPENELSCLFKSYYLVRVARHIFLGPSSALGGDSRATRSCNAVLHDMTSVDAEHIAYTCVQARFGIVSKSTWSEKDGIFSYLEFYRAIVSLIRDATDKRWRNALLKWWNTYVVCS
;
A
#
# COMPACT_ATOMS: atom_id res chain seq x y z
N LEU A 1 14.03 30.69 6.23
CA LEU A 1 12.89 29.77 6.06
C LEU A 1 12.67 29.61 4.56
N GLU A 2 13.54 28.82 3.93
CA GLU A 2 13.45 28.51 2.50
C GLU A 2 12.49 27.32 2.30
N SER A 3 11.78 27.36 1.18
CA SER A 3 10.69 26.48 0.76
C SER A 3 10.74 25.04 1.28
N GLY A 4 9.74 24.66 2.08
CA GLY A 4 9.47 23.30 2.54
C GLY A 4 9.01 22.35 1.44
N LYS A 5 9.86 22.15 0.42
CA LYS A 5 9.75 21.03 -0.52
C LYS A 5 10.68 19.93 0.00
N LEU A 6 10.16 19.05 0.85
CA LEU A 6 10.82 17.78 1.12
C LEU A 6 10.97 17.07 -0.23
N LEU A 7 12.21 16.98 -0.72
CA LEU A 7 12.58 16.26 -1.93
C LEU A 7 12.47 14.76 -1.63
N MET A 8 11.25 14.22 -1.66
CA MET A 8 11.04 12.79 -1.56
C MET A 8 11.29 12.15 -2.93
N THR A 9 12.38 11.40 -3.02
CA THR A 9 12.68 10.51 -4.15
C THR A 9 11.84 9.22 -4.06
N ALA A 10 11.85 8.39 -5.09
CA ALA A 10 11.15 7.10 -5.08
C ALA A 10 11.71 6.12 -4.02
N GLU A 11 12.90 6.41 -3.47
CA GLU A 11 13.57 5.65 -2.42
C GLU A 11 13.12 6.08 -1.02
N ASP A 12 12.53 7.28 -0.87
CA ASP A 12 12.01 7.79 0.39
C ASP A 12 10.61 7.24 0.67
N LEU A 13 10.56 6.13 1.39
CA LEU A 13 9.31 5.48 1.79
C LEU A 13 8.46 6.41 2.69
N PRO A 14 7.22 6.74 2.32
CA PRO A 14 6.36 7.59 3.15
C PRO A 14 5.99 6.95 4.49
N ALA A 15 5.89 7.76 5.55
CA ALA A 15 5.54 7.28 6.90
C ALA A 15 4.20 6.51 6.96
N PHE A 16 3.24 6.81 6.07
CA PHE A 16 1.97 6.08 6.01
C PHE A 16 2.09 4.62 5.61
N LEU A 17 3.28 4.15 5.21
CA LEU A 17 3.52 2.75 4.93
C LEU A 17 3.66 1.90 6.21
N TRP A 18 4.13 2.49 7.31
CA TRP A 18 4.27 1.81 8.60
C TRP A 18 2.95 1.82 9.39
N SER A 19 2.74 0.78 10.21
CA SER A 19 1.66 0.77 11.18
C SER A 19 1.88 1.78 12.32
N GLY A 20 0.83 1.96 13.12
CA GLY A 20 0.81 2.90 14.22
C GLY A 20 -0.57 3.49 14.43
N GLU A 21 -0.81 4.08 15.62
CA GLU A 21 -1.99 4.91 15.86
C GLU A 21 -1.97 6.14 14.95
N ARG A 22 -0.80 6.77 14.81
CA ARG A 22 -0.47 7.72 13.76
C ARG A 22 0.47 7.05 12.75
N PRO A 23 0.46 7.51 11.48
CA PRO A 23 1.37 7.04 10.45
C PRO A 23 2.84 7.03 10.90
N GLY A 24 3.45 5.84 10.98
CA GLY A 24 4.86 5.70 11.34
C GLY A 24 5.16 5.53 12.84
N ASP A 25 4.16 5.49 13.72
CA ASP A 25 4.43 5.35 15.17
C ASP A 25 5.12 4.03 15.52
N ASP A 26 4.90 2.96 14.76
CA ASP A 26 5.55 1.66 14.99
C ASP A 26 6.88 1.51 14.21
N TYR A 27 7.44 2.61 13.67
CA TYR A 27 8.75 2.58 13.01
C TYR A 27 9.85 2.27 14.03
N ASP A 28 10.65 1.24 13.71
CA ASP A 28 11.81 0.83 14.50
C ASP A 28 13.10 1.09 13.68
N PRO A 29 13.97 2.02 14.11
CA PRO A 29 15.22 2.30 13.38
C PRO A 29 16.19 1.12 13.37
N GLU A 30 16.10 0.20 14.33
CA GLU A 30 16.94 -1.00 14.37
C GLU A 30 16.37 -2.13 13.48
N ASN A 31 15.11 -1.99 13.05
CA ASN A 31 14.42 -2.94 12.18
C ASN A 31 13.38 -2.22 11.31
N GLU A 32 13.84 -1.52 10.29
CA GLU A 32 12.99 -0.69 9.41
C GLU A 32 11.88 -1.48 8.70
N LEU A 33 12.09 -2.78 8.48
CA LEU A 33 11.11 -3.67 7.87
C LEU A 33 9.99 -4.08 8.84
N SER A 34 10.22 -3.90 10.14
CA SER A 34 9.18 -4.06 11.15
C SER A 34 8.03 -3.12 10.82
N CYS A 35 6.81 -3.65 10.87
CA CYS A 35 5.58 -2.87 10.66
C CYS A 35 5.43 -2.18 9.29
N LEU A 36 6.41 -2.29 8.39
CA LEU A 36 6.36 -1.75 7.03
C LEU A 36 5.28 -2.43 6.18
N PHE A 37 4.56 -1.64 5.39
CA PHE A 37 3.39 -2.00 4.58
C PHE A 37 2.19 -2.56 5.37
N LYS A 38 2.12 -2.30 6.68
CA LYS A 38 1.04 -2.78 7.56
C LYS A 38 0.16 -1.67 8.12
N SER A 39 0.18 -0.49 7.50
CA SER A 39 -0.65 0.61 7.99
C SER A 39 -2.14 0.37 7.80
N TYR A 40 -2.92 0.90 8.73
CA TYR A 40 -4.38 0.87 8.68
C TYR A 40 -4.94 1.53 7.42
N TYR A 41 -4.31 2.62 6.98
CA TYR A 41 -4.70 3.34 5.78
C TYR A 41 -4.56 2.48 4.52
N LEU A 42 -3.43 1.76 4.38
CA LEU A 42 -3.19 0.88 3.24
C LEU A 42 -4.24 -0.24 3.14
N VAL A 43 -4.63 -0.85 4.27
CA VAL A 43 -5.67 -1.88 4.29
C VAL A 43 -6.99 -1.34 3.75
N ARG A 44 -7.38 -0.12 4.13
CA ARG A 44 -8.63 0.50 3.66
C ARG A 44 -8.58 0.81 2.17
N VAL A 45 -7.45 1.33 1.68
CA VAL A 45 -7.24 1.59 0.25
C VAL A 45 -7.34 0.28 -0.54
N ALA A 46 -6.66 -0.77 -0.10
CA ALA A 46 -6.72 -2.07 -0.76
C ALA A 46 -8.13 -2.67 -0.76
N ARG A 47 -8.84 -2.63 0.37
CA ARG A 47 -10.23 -3.10 0.44
C ARG A 47 -11.13 -2.30 -0.49
N HIS A 48 -10.97 -0.98 -0.55
CA HIS A 48 -11.70 -0.15 -1.51
C HIS A 48 -11.44 -0.57 -2.96
N ILE A 49 -10.17 -0.78 -3.33
CA ILE A 49 -9.74 -1.16 -4.68
C ILE A 49 -10.22 -2.57 -5.05
N PHE A 50 -9.90 -3.57 -4.22
CA PHE A 50 -10.04 -4.98 -4.58
C PHE A 50 -11.38 -5.56 -4.19
N LEU A 51 -11.92 -5.16 -3.04
CA LEU A 51 -13.16 -5.69 -2.48
C LEU A 51 -14.37 -4.75 -2.66
N GLY A 52 -14.13 -3.52 -3.14
CA GLY A 52 -15.11 -2.50 -3.43
C GLY A 52 -15.37 -1.54 -2.24
N PRO A 53 -15.98 -0.37 -2.50
CA PRO A 53 -16.05 0.72 -1.52
C PRO A 53 -16.75 0.37 -0.21
N SER A 54 -17.81 -0.44 -0.26
CA SER A 54 -18.58 -0.88 0.92
C SER A 54 -17.75 -1.70 1.91
N SER A 55 -16.72 -2.40 1.43
CA SER A 55 -15.89 -3.26 2.27
C SER A 55 -14.86 -2.47 3.09
N ALA A 56 -14.52 -1.24 2.70
CA ALA A 56 -13.38 -0.49 3.23
C ALA A 56 -13.46 -0.24 4.75
N LEU A 57 -14.66 -0.18 5.33
CA LEU A 57 -14.91 0.02 6.75
C LEU A 57 -15.17 -1.27 7.56
N GLY A 58 -15.13 -2.45 6.93
CA GLY A 58 -15.24 -3.74 7.64
C GLY A 58 -16.66 -4.21 7.98
N GLY A 59 -17.70 -3.74 7.27
CA GLY A 59 -19.08 -4.23 7.41
C GLY A 59 -19.50 -5.20 6.30
N ASP A 60 -20.69 -5.80 6.47
CA ASP A 60 -21.31 -6.66 5.46
C ASP A 60 -21.38 -5.94 4.10
N SER A 61 -20.81 -6.56 3.08
CA SER A 61 -20.79 -5.99 1.74
C SER A 61 -22.19 -6.04 1.14
N ARG A 62 -22.80 -4.87 0.93
CA ARG A 62 -24.04 -4.71 0.16
C ARG A 62 -23.77 -4.48 -1.34
N ALA A 63 -22.62 -4.95 -1.83
CA ALA A 63 -22.22 -4.71 -3.21
C ALA A 63 -23.16 -5.45 -4.17
N THR A 64 -23.77 -4.71 -5.10
CA THR A 64 -24.58 -5.26 -6.20
C THR A 64 -23.74 -5.65 -7.41
N ARG A 65 -22.42 -5.37 -7.37
CA ARG A 65 -21.44 -5.70 -8.42
C ARG A 65 -20.30 -6.52 -7.84
N SER A 66 -19.80 -7.48 -8.62
CA SER A 66 -18.60 -8.25 -8.29
C SER A 66 -17.42 -7.30 -8.05
N CYS A 67 -16.63 -7.59 -7.02
CA CYS A 67 -15.45 -6.83 -6.68
C CYS A 67 -14.28 -7.15 -7.64
N ASN A 68 -13.27 -6.27 -7.69
CA ASN A 68 -12.13 -6.44 -8.59
C ASN A 68 -11.34 -7.73 -8.31
N ALA A 69 -11.28 -8.17 -7.05
CA ALA A 69 -10.65 -9.43 -6.69
C ALA A 69 -11.33 -10.62 -7.40
N VAL A 70 -12.67 -10.65 -7.41
CA VAL A 70 -13.43 -11.71 -8.11
C VAL A 70 -13.29 -11.56 -9.63
N LEU A 71 -13.32 -10.34 -10.16
CA LEU A 71 -13.21 -10.10 -11.61
C LEU A 71 -11.85 -10.50 -12.20
N HIS A 72 -10.80 -10.46 -11.38
CA HIS A 72 -9.43 -10.78 -11.79
C HIS A 72 -8.95 -12.12 -11.22
N ASP A 73 -9.86 -12.96 -10.69
CA ASP A 73 -9.55 -14.25 -10.07
C ASP A 73 -8.40 -14.16 -9.03
N MET A 74 -8.39 -13.06 -8.27
CA MET A 74 -7.39 -12.77 -7.27
C MET A 74 -7.60 -13.68 -6.05
N THR A 75 -6.90 -14.81 -6.05
CA THR A 75 -6.93 -15.82 -4.99
C THR A 75 -5.96 -15.50 -3.84
N SER A 76 -5.00 -14.62 -4.07
CA SER A 76 -4.06 -14.15 -3.05
C SER A 76 -3.51 -12.77 -3.36
N VAL A 77 -3.07 -12.07 -2.31
CA VAL A 77 -2.29 -10.82 -2.42
C VAL A 77 -0.82 -11.17 -2.65
N ASP A 78 -0.23 -10.56 -3.68
CA ASP A 78 1.20 -10.59 -4.00
C ASP A 78 1.88 -9.22 -3.80
N ALA A 79 3.15 -9.10 -4.19
CA ALA A 79 3.91 -7.86 -4.05
C ALA A 79 3.35 -6.73 -4.93
N GLU A 80 2.88 -7.07 -6.13
CA GLU A 80 2.31 -6.19 -7.13
C GLU A 80 1.01 -5.53 -6.62
N HIS A 81 0.14 -6.29 -5.96
CA HIS A 81 -1.07 -5.76 -5.32
C HIS A 81 -0.74 -4.76 -4.18
N ILE A 82 0.27 -5.06 -3.37
CA ILE A 82 0.72 -4.17 -2.28
C ILE A 82 1.32 -2.89 -2.86
N ALA A 83 2.18 -3.01 -3.87
CA ALA A 83 2.80 -1.87 -4.55
C ALA A 83 1.74 -0.97 -5.20
N TYR A 84 0.77 -1.55 -5.90
CA TYR A 84 -0.35 -0.81 -6.49
C TYR A 84 -1.16 -0.08 -5.41
N THR A 85 -1.43 -0.72 -4.28
CA THR A 85 -2.11 -0.09 -3.15
C THR A 85 -1.33 1.12 -2.62
N CYS A 86 -0.02 1.00 -2.44
CA CYS A 86 0.82 2.10 -1.94
C CYS A 86 0.83 3.29 -2.89
N VAL A 87 0.87 3.02 -4.19
CA VAL A 87 0.79 4.02 -5.26
C VAL A 87 -0.55 4.77 -5.21
N GLN A 88 -1.67 4.05 -5.11
CA GLN A 88 -3.01 4.65 -5.01
C GLN A 88 -3.19 5.42 -3.70
N ALA A 89 -2.68 4.89 -2.58
CA ALA A 89 -2.69 5.52 -1.28
C ALA A 89 -1.95 6.87 -1.31
N ARG A 90 -0.75 6.91 -1.91
CA ARG A 90 -0.01 8.16 -2.09
C ARG A 90 -0.82 9.16 -2.92
N PHE A 91 -1.34 8.73 -4.05
CA PHE A 91 -2.12 9.60 -4.94
C PHE A 91 -3.36 10.18 -4.24
N GLY A 92 -4.04 9.39 -3.41
CA GLY A 92 -5.19 9.84 -2.62
C GLY A 92 -4.85 10.87 -1.53
N ILE A 93 -3.60 10.93 -1.06
CA ILE A 93 -3.13 11.94 -0.09
C ILE A 93 -2.73 13.24 -0.80
N VAL A 94 -2.17 13.15 -2.01
CA VAL A 94 -1.68 14.32 -2.74
C VAL A 94 -2.86 15.15 -3.25
N SER A 95 -2.75 16.49 -3.18
CA SER A 95 -3.75 17.44 -3.66
C SER A 95 -3.78 17.58 -5.20
N LYS A 96 -3.76 16.47 -5.93
CA LYS A 96 -3.81 16.43 -7.39
C LYS A 96 -5.12 15.81 -7.87
N SER A 97 -5.79 16.50 -8.79
CA SER A 97 -7.06 16.06 -9.37
C SER A 97 -6.88 15.13 -10.58
N THR A 98 -5.68 15.01 -11.13
CA THR A 98 -5.39 14.22 -12.33
C THR A 98 -4.19 13.30 -12.12
N TRP A 99 -4.33 12.07 -12.62
CA TRP A 99 -3.26 11.09 -12.63
C TRP A 99 -2.20 11.45 -13.67
N SER A 100 -0.93 11.44 -13.27
CA SER A 100 0.23 11.54 -14.15
C SER A 100 1.34 10.64 -13.61
N GLU A 101 2.12 10.01 -14.49
CA GLU A 101 3.21 9.10 -14.09
C GLU A 101 4.22 9.77 -13.14
N LYS A 102 4.41 11.09 -13.29
CA LYS A 102 5.24 11.91 -12.43
C LYS A 102 4.41 12.89 -11.61
N ASP A 103 4.77 13.02 -10.34
CA ASP A 103 4.31 14.05 -9.43
C ASP A 103 5.47 14.98 -9.05
N GLY A 104 5.76 15.96 -9.91
CA GLY A 104 6.97 16.75 -9.81
C GLY A 104 8.19 15.87 -10.10
N ILE A 105 9.05 15.67 -9.10
CA ILE A 105 10.20 14.76 -9.19
C ILE A 105 9.85 13.31 -8.86
N PHE A 106 8.70 13.06 -8.22
CA PHE A 106 8.33 11.72 -7.77
C PHE A 106 7.76 10.92 -8.93
N SER A 107 8.26 9.71 -9.17
CA SER A 107 7.76 8.80 -10.20
C SER A 107 6.94 7.68 -9.56
N TYR A 108 5.64 7.61 -9.89
CA TYR A 108 4.77 6.52 -9.42
C TYR A 108 5.23 5.16 -9.95
N LEU A 109 5.78 5.13 -11.16
CA LEU A 109 6.31 3.92 -11.76
C LEU A 109 7.58 3.43 -11.04
N GLU A 110 8.50 4.34 -10.70
CA GLU A 110 9.70 3.98 -9.93
C GLU A 110 9.33 3.54 -8.51
N PHE A 111 8.41 4.24 -7.85
CA PHE A 111 7.93 3.85 -6.53
C PHE A 111 7.26 2.47 -6.54
N TYR A 112 6.42 2.18 -7.53
CA TYR A 112 5.84 0.86 -7.73
C TYR A 112 6.93 -0.21 -7.86
N ARG A 113 7.90 0.00 -8.75
CA ARG A 113 8.99 -0.95 -9.01
C ARG A 113 9.87 -1.16 -7.78
N ALA A 114 10.16 -0.09 -7.04
CA ALA A 114 10.93 -0.14 -5.80
C ALA A 114 10.23 -1.01 -4.75
N ILE A 115 8.91 -0.83 -4.54
CA ILE A 115 8.16 -1.67 -3.59
C ILE A 115 8.12 -3.13 -4.05
N VAL A 116 7.84 -3.38 -5.34
CA VAL A 116 7.83 -4.75 -5.86
C VAL A 116 9.18 -5.42 -5.65
N SER A 117 10.28 -4.75 -5.98
CA SER A 117 11.63 -5.29 -5.77
C SER A 117 11.92 -5.52 -4.29
N LEU A 118 11.60 -4.55 -3.42
CA LEU A 118 11.79 -4.67 -1.98
C LEU A 118 11.08 -5.92 -1.41
N ILE A 119 9.86 -6.23 -1.87
CA ILE A 119 9.11 -7.40 -1.40
C ILE A 119 9.58 -8.69 -2.08
N ARG A 120 9.72 -8.73 -3.40
CA ARG A 120 10.04 -9.96 -4.15
C ARG A 120 11.47 -10.42 -3.90
N ASP A 121 12.40 -9.47 -3.87
CA ASP A 121 13.85 -9.69 -3.74
C ASP A 121 14.30 -9.64 -2.27
N ALA A 122 13.35 -9.58 -1.32
CA ALA A 122 13.62 -9.58 0.11
C ALA A 122 14.54 -10.76 0.51
N THR A 123 15.70 -10.42 1.07
CA THR A 123 16.63 -11.41 1.61
C THR A 123 16.00 -12.14 2.80
N ASP A 124 15.26 -11.42 3.65
CA ASP A 124 14.45 -12.01 4.71
C ASP A 124 13.12 -12.55 4.16
N LYS A 125 13.14 -13.82 3.76
CA LYS A 125 11.94 -14.55 3.31
C LYS A 125 10.90 -14.74 4.41
N ARG A 126 11.28 -14.72 5.70
CA ARG A 126 10.33 -14.86 6.81
C ARG A 126 9.48 -13.61 6.92
N TRP A 127 10.11 -12.43 6.90
CA TRP A 127 9.42 -11.16 6.84
C TRP A 127 8.45 -11.10 5.66
N ARG A 128 8.92 -11.39 4.44
CA ARG A 128 8.09 -11.39 3.23
C ARG A 128 6.88 -12.30 3.36
N ASN A 129 7.08 -13.55 3.77
CA ASN A 129 5.99 -14.51 3.88
C ASN A 129 4.99 -14.11 4.99
N ALA A 130 5.48 -13.54 6.10
CA ALA A 130 4.63 -13.01 7.15
C ALA A 130 3.81 -11.79 6.68
N LEU A 131 4.42 -10.91 5.88
CA LEU A 131 3.75 -9.76 5.26
C LEU A 131 2.63 -10.24 4.34
N LEU A 132 2.93 -11.12 3.37
CA LEU A 132 1.93 -11.63 2.43
C LEU A 132 0.81 -12.36 3.17
N LYS A 133 1.14 -13.20 4.16
CA LYS A 133 0.13 -13.89 4.98
C LYS A 133 -0.78 -12.89 5.69
N TRP A 134 -0.23 -11.84 6.27
CA TRP A 134 -1.00 -10.78 6.93
C TRP A 134 -1.97 -10.11 5.93
N TRP A 135 -1.49 -9.69 4.76
CA TRP A 135 -2.32 -9.07 3.72
C TRP A 135 -3.48 -9.95 3.26
N ASN A 136 -3.22 -11.25 3.08
CA ASN A 136 -4.24 -12.22 2.68
C ASN A 136 -5.38 -12.37 3.71
N THR A 137 -5.17 -12.02 4.98
CA THR A 137 -6.26 -12.01 5.98
C THR A 137 -7.23 -10.83 5.86
N TYR A 138 -6.87 -9.76 5.13
CA TYR A 138 -7.68 -8.54 5.04
C TYR A 138 -8.28 -8.26 3.67
N VAL A 139 -7.68 -8.80 2.59
CA VAL A 139 -7.94 -8.33 1.22
C VAL A 139 -8.36 -9.46 0.25
N VAL A 140 -8.37 -10.72 0.69
CA VAL A 140 -8.91 -11.83 -0.11
C VAL A 140 -10.37 -12.08 0.27
N CYS A 141 -11.24 -12.26 -0.72
CA CYS A 141 -12.60 -12.78 -0.51
C CYS A 141 -12.51 -14.26 -0.16
N SER A 142 -12.89 -14.62 1.06
CA SER A 142 -13.24 -15.98 1.47
C SER A 142 -14.67 -16.33 1.08
#